data_AF-A0A2R6NQP5-F1
#
_entry.id   AF-A0A2R6NQP5-F1
#
_cell.length_a   1.000
_cell.length_b   1.000
_cell.length_c   1.000
_cell.angle_alpha   90.00
_cell.angle_beta   90.00
_cell.angle_gamma   90.00
#
_symmetry.space_group_name_H-M   'P 1'
#
loop_
_entity.id
_entity.type
_entity.pdbx_description
1 polymer ?
#
loop_
_entity_poly.entity_id
_entity_poly.type
_entity_poly.pdbx_seq_one_letter_code
_entity_poly.pdbx_strand_id
1 'polypeptide(L)'
;LHKGVSKDHTVKWSTACVDGANNEVDRHFKAMLPHPDLRHFKRGISLILQWTGDEYKNMEKIFVGVVAGAADPEVVHATHTKESLTNLEDAWEAFHKHKAVFIKQGIRKLFNILKLHSMIHYVQSIQLLGSADGYNTEGPKRLHIDFAKLGYRASNCKQYVQQMTAWLEHQEAVRHFEAYLDWLEVSQWDAEEIEDSSDNEEPEDNVEIEEIEESEMVTQGSLRTTHCTYKIAKKPPFP
;
A
#
# COMPACT_ATOMS: atom_id res chain seq x y z
N LEU A 1 -20.16 -6.38 6.16
CA LEU A 1 -18.86 -6.99 6.52
C LEU A 1 -17.94 -5.94 7.14
N HIS A 2 -17.53 -4.94 6.37
CA HIS A 2 -16.57 -3.89 6.76
C HIS A 2 -16.83 -3.16 8.09
N LYS A 3 -18.03 -2.60 8.28
CA LYS A 3 -18.39 -1.90 9.52
C LYS A 3 -18.59 -2.88 10.69
N GLY A 4 -19.57 -3.78 10.56
CA GLY A 4 -20.00 -4.63 11.67
C GLY A 4 -18.96 -5.66 12.11
N VAL A 5 -18.31 -6.37 11.19
CA VAL A 5 -17.38 -7.45 11.56
C VAL A 5 -15.99 -6.89 11.81
N SER A 6 -15.45 -6.13 10.85
CA SER A 6 -14.06 -5.69 10.94
C SER A 6 -13.89 -4.55 11.93
N LYS A 7 -14.63 -3.44 11.81
CA LYS A 7 -14.43 -2.27 12.69
C LYS A 7 -14.98 -2.49 14.10
N ASP A 8 -16.26 -2.89 14.20
CA ASP A 8 -16.95 -2.91 15.49
C ASP A 8 -16.48 -4.07 16.41
N HIS A 9 -15.89 -5.12 15.83
CA HIS A 9 -15.35 -6.27 16.56
C HIS A 9 -13.83 -6.38 16.44
N THR A 10 -13.29 -6.77 15.27
CA THR A 10 -11.86 -7.10 15.13
C THR A 10 -10.97 -5.92 15.50
N VAL A 11 -11.20 -4.74 14.92
CA VAL A 11 -10.38 -3.56 15.19
C VAL A 11 -10.51 -3.12 16.64
N LYS A 12 -11.74 -3.08 17.14
CA LYS A 12 -12.02 -2.67 18.52
C LYS A 12 -11.33 -3.58 19.54
N TRP A 13 -11.43 -4.91 19.38
CA TRP A 13 -10.82 -5.87 20.29
C TRP A 13 -9.30 -5.89 20.19
N SER A 14 -8.76 -5.94 18.98
CA SER A 14 -7.31 -5.91 18.77
C SER A 14 -6.70 -4.61 19.31
N THR A 15 -7.36 -3.47 19.14
CA THR A 15 -6.91 -2.19 19.71
C THR A 15 -6.95 -2.19 21.23
N ALA A 16 -7.94 -2.84 21.85
CA ALA A 16 -7.99 -2.98 23.31
C ALA A 16 -6.89 -3.89 23.88
N CYS A 17 -6.31 -4.77 23.06
CA CYS A 17 -5.19 -5.63 23.41
C CYS A 17 -3.81 -5.00 23.15
N VAL A 18 -3.75 -3.77 22.62
CA VAL A 18 -2.50 -3.02 22.43
C VAL A 18 -2.25 -2.14 23.64
N ASP A 19 -1.03 -2.15 24.17
CA ASP A 19 -0.61 -1.23 25.23
C ASP A 19 -0.65 0.22 24.73
N GLY A 20 -1.44 1.07 25.39
CA GLY A 20 -1.72 2.44 24.92
C GLY A 20 -2.91 2.55 23.95
N ALA A 21 -3.56 1.43 23.63
CA ALA A 21 -4.81 1.31 22.89
C ALA A 21 -4.87 2.19 21.63
N ASN A 22 -5.85 3.09 21.54
CA ASN A 22 -6.06 3.94 20.37
C ASN A 22 -4.86 4.84 20.05
N ASN A 23 -4.12 5.31 21.05
CA ASN A 23 -2.99 6.22 20.84
C ASN A 23 -1.84 5.52 20.12
N GLU A 24 -1.57 4.28 20.51
CA GLU A 24 -0.52 3.46 19.91
C GLU A 24 -0.92 3.00 18.50
N VAL A 25 -2.17 2.57 18.33
CA VAL A 25 -2.73 2.23 17.02
C VAL A 25 -2.69 3.43 16.07
N ASP A 26 -3.10 4.62 16.52
CA ASP A 26 -3.01 5.84 15.71
C ASP A 26 -1.56 6.23 15.39
N ARG A 27 -0.62 6.03 16.32
CA ARG A 27 0.81 6.25 16.08
C ARG A 27 1.33 5.34 14.97
N HIS A 28 0.92 4.07 14.98
CA HIS A 28 1.28 3.10 13.94
C HIS A 28 0.66 3.43 12.58
N PHE A 29 -0.64 3.80 12.54
CA PHE A 29 -1.26 4.29 11.30
C PHE A 29 -0.56 5.52 10.71
N LYS A 30 -0.08 6.43 11.56
CA LYS A 30 0.69 7.62 11.14
C LYS A 30 2.10 7.26 10.66
N ALA A 31 2.72 6.24 11.24
CA ALA A 31 4.07 5.81 10.91
C ALA A 31 4.16 4.94 9.65
N MET A 32 3.03 4.41 9.16
CA MET A 32 3.00 3.60 7.94
C MET A 32 3.51 4.39 6.73
N LEU A 33 4.37 3.75 5.93
CA LEU A 33 4.89 4.33 4.70
C LEU A 33 3.75 4.60 3.70
N PRO A 34 3.75 5.75 3.01
CA PRO A 34 2.83 6.00 1.91
C PRO A 34 3.03 4.95 0.81
N HIS A 35 1.92 4.41 0.29
CA HIS A 35 1.93 3.48 -0.84
C HIS A 35 0.88 3.93 -1.88
N PRO A 36 1.15 3.89 -3.18
CA PRO A 36 0.23 4.39 -4.22
C PRO A 36 -1.17 3.75 -4.15
N ASP A 37 -1.23 2.45 -3.86
CA ASP A 37 -2.48 1.68 -3.83
C ASP A 37 -3.15 1.59 -2.45
N LEU A 38 -2.59 2.23 -1.42
CA LEU A 38 -3.12 2.18 -0.05
C LEU A 38 -3.33 3.59 0.50
N ARG A 39 -4.49 3.81 1.12
CA ARG A 39 -4.76 5.08 1.79
C ARG A 39 -3.88 5.23 3.03
N HIS A 40 -3.16 6.34 3.10
CA HIS A 40 -2.38 6.71 4.28
C HIS A 40 -3.22 7.53 5.27
N PHE A 41 -3.25 7.10 6.54
CA PHE A 41 -4.05 7.70 7.61
C PHE A 41 -3.21 8.70 8.43
N LYS A 42 -2.93 9.88 7.85
CA LYS A 42 -2.05 10.93 8.43
C LYS A 42 -2.40 11.37 9.86
N ARG A 43 -3.66 11.23 10.27
CA ARG A 43 -4.15 11.61 11.61
C ARG A 43 -4.52 10.42 12.48
N GLY A 44 -4.25 9.19 12.03
CA GLY A 44 -4.78 7.98 12.63
C GLY A 44 -6.22 7.69 12.20
N ILE A 45 -6.84 6.70 12.84
CA ILE A 45 -8.21 6.26 12.56
C ILE A 45 -9.21 6.71 13.62
N SER A 46 -8.76 7.07 14.84
CA SER A 46 -9.67 7.43 15.94
C SER A 46 -10.48 8.70 15.69
N LEU A 47 -9.94 9.63 14.89
CA LEU A 47 -10.62 10.90 14.56
C LEU A 47 -11.68 10.75 13.44
N ILE A 48 -11.80 9.57 12.84
CA ILE A 48 -12.74 9.34 11.74
C ILE A 48 -14.12 9.00 12.32
N LEU A 49 -15.00 10.00 12.35
CA LEU A 49 -16.38 9.85 12.83
C LEU A 49 -17.28 9.15 11.81
N GLN A 50 -17.14 9.51 10.53
CA GLN A 50 -17.89 8.92 9.43
C GLN A 50 -16.95 8.16 8.50
N TRP A 51 -17.28 6.90 8.24
CA TRP A 51 -16.48 5.99 7.44
C TRP A 51 -17.19 5.65 6.14
N THR A 52 -16.49 5.81 5.03
CA THR A 52 -16.90 5.34 3.70
C THR A 52 -16.41 3.92 3.43
N GLY A 53 -17.03 3.24 2.46
CA GLY A 53 -16.70 1.85 2.12
C GLY A 53 -15.23 1.62 1.75
N ASP A 54 -14.64 2.56 1.01
CA ASP A 54 -13.23 2.47 0.61
C ASP A 54 -12.27 2.73 1.77
N GLU A 55 -12.66 3.56 2.74
CA GLU A 55 -11.87 3.78 3.94
C GLU A 55 -11.78 2.53 4.80
N TYR A 56 -12.89 1.78 4.92
CA TYR A 56 -12.86 0.49 5.61
C TYR A 56 -11.91 -0.49 4.93
N LYS A 57 -12.01 -0.67 3.62
CA LYS A 57 -11.15 -1.60 2.87
C LYS A 57 -9.67 -1.24 3.01
N ASN A 58 -9.35 0.05 2.93
CA ASN A 58 -7.96 0.49 3.08
C ASN A 58 -7.45 0.30 4.50
N MET A 59 -8.27 0.58 5.52
CA MET A 59 -7.92 0.31 6.91
C MET A 59 -7.70 -1.18 7.16
N GLU A 60 -8.58 -2.05 6.66
CA GLU A 60 -8.48 -3.51 6.81
C GLU A 60 -7.17 -4.07 6.23
N LYS A 61 -6.76 -3.58 5.05
CA LYS A 61 -5.51 -4.01 4.40
C LYS A 61 -4.27 -3.77 5.24
N ILE A 62 -4.27 -2.69 6.04
CA ILE A 62 -3.09 -2.27 6.80
C ILE A 62 -3.19 -2.59 8.29
N PHE A 63 -4.38 -2.91 8.79
CA PHE A 63 -4.65 -3.07 10.23
C PHE A 63 -3.79 -4.16 10.88
N VAL A 64 -3.54 -5.27 10.19
CA VAL A 64 -2.69 -6.35 10.71
C VAL A 64 -1.27 -5.86 10.97
N GLY A 65 -0.70 -5.10 10.03
CA GLY A 65 0.62 -4.49 10.18
C GLY A 65 0.67 -3.44 11.28
N VAL A 66 -0.44 -2.73 11.52
CA VAL A 66 -0.56 -1.74 12.60
C VAL A 66 -0.53 -2.41 13.98
N VAL A 67 -1.15 -3.59 14.12
CA VAL A 67 -1.22 -4.29 15.40
C VAL A 67 0.00 -5.21 15.62
N ALA A 68 0.67 -5.61 14.54
CA ALA A 68 1.89 -6.42 14.59
C ALA A 68 3.00 -5.74 15.41
N GLY A 69 3.44 -6.42 16.48
CA GLY A 69 4.47 -5.91 17.40
C GLY A 69 3.94 -4.96 18.49
N ALA A 70 2.66 -4.59 18.47
CA ALA A 70 2.01 -3.75 19.48
C ALA A 70 1.03 -4.52 20.38
N ALA A 71 0.35 -5.53 19.82
CA ALA A 71 -0.48 -6.46 20.59
C ALA A 71 0.26 -7.78 20.84
N ASP A 72 -0.30 -8.57 21.75
CA ASP A 72 0.07 -9.97 21.95
C ASP A 72 0.08 -10.72 20.59
N PRO A 73 1.14 -11.49 20.29
CA PRO A 73 1.22 -12.30 19.06
C PRO A 73 -0.02 -13.15 18.79
N GLU A 74 -0.72 -13.63 19.83
CA GLU A 74 -1.95 -14.40 19.69
C GLU A 74 -3.10 -13.60 19.05
N VAL A 75 -3.14 -12.27 19.24
CA VAL A 75 -4.14 -11.37 18.64
C VAL A 75 -3.90 -11.20 17.14
N VAL A 76 -2.64 -11.15 16.72
CA VAL A 76 -2.25 -11.01 15.30
C VAL A 76 -2.48 -12.33 14.55
N HIS A 77 -2.25 -13.46 15.22
CA HIS A 77 -2.50 -14.80 14.69
C HIS A 77 -3.99 -15.11 14.49
N ALA A 78 -4.93 -14.33 15.01
CA ALA A 78 -6.36 -14.52 14.74
C ALA A 78 -6.77 -14.27 13.26
N THR A 79 -5.86 -13.77 12.41
CA THR A 79 -6.07 -13.55 10.96
C THR A 79 -5.95 -14.83 10.13
N HIS A 80 -5.06 -15.74 10.52
CA HIS A 80 -5.05 -17.15 10.11
C HIS A 80 -5.21 -17.97 11.38
N THR A 81 -6.45 -18.35 11.70
CA THR A 81 -6.69 -19.21 12.87
C THR A 81 -5.92 -20.52 12.75
N LYS A 82 -5.54 -21.08 13.90
CA LYS A 82 -4.97 -22.43 13.98
C LYS A 82 -5.79 -23.44 13.17
N GLU A 83 -7.12 -23.28 13.19
CA GLU A 83 -8.07 -24.04 12.39
C GLU A 83 -7.88 -23.89 10.87
N SER A 84 -7.61 -22.70 10.37
CA SER A 84 -7.34 -22.47 8.93
C SER A 84 -6.06 -23.17 8.49
N LEU A 85 -5.02 -23.16 9.33
CA LEU A 85 -3.76 -23.84 9.04
C LEU A 85 -3.90 -25.37 9.12
N THR A 86 -4.64 -25.90 10.10
CA THR A 86 -4.95 -27.35 10.15
C THR A 86 -5.75 -27.78 8.93
N ASN A 87 -6.73 -27.00 8.49
CA ASN A 87 -7.49 -27.29 7.28
C ASN A 87 -6.59 -27.33 6.02
N LEU A 88 -5.56 -26.47 5.97
CA LEU A 88 -4.59 -26.46 4.87
C LEU A 88 -3.70 -27.72 4.89
N GLU A 89 -3.25 -28.15 6.07
CA GLU A 89 -2.52 -29.41 6.28
C GLU A 89 -3.37 -30.63 5.90
N ASP A 90 -4.61 -30.70 6.39
CA ASP A 90 -5.55 -31.79 6.14
C ASP A 90 -5.88 -31.91 4.65
N ALA A 91 -6.11 -30.78 3.97
CA ALA A 91 -6.34 -30.76 2.53
C ALA A 91 -5.11 -31.28 1.75
N TRP A 92 -3.91 -30.95 2.23
CA TRP A 92 -2.67 -31.41 1.61
C TRP A 92 -2.44 -32.91 1.80
N GLU A 93 -2.74 -33.44 2.99
CA GLU A 93 -2.68 -34.87 3.29
C GLU A 93 -3.72 -35.65 2.46
N ALA A 94 -4.95 -35.13 2.37
CA ALA A 94 -6.00 -35.70 1.54
C ALA A 94 -5.59 -35.77 0.06
N PHE A 95 -4.97 -34.70 -0.46
CA PHE A 95 -4.41 -34.72 -1.81
C PHE A 95 -3.34 -35.81 -1.97
N HIS A 96 -2.41 -35.95 -1.00
CA HIS A 96 -1.36 -36.97 -1.04
C HIS A 96 -1.90 -38.40 -1.00
N LYS A 97 -2.98 -38.61 -0.24
CA LYS A 97 -3.68 -39.89 -0.15
C LYS A 97 -4.34 -40.27 -1.47
N HIS A 98 -4.92 -39.30 -2.19
CA HIS A 98 -5.72 -39.57 -3.38
C HIS A 98 -4.97 -39.40 -4.72
N LYS A 99 -3.83 -38.68 -4.75
CA LYS A 99 -3.11 -38.40 -6.00
C LYS A 99 -2.63 -39.65 -6.76
N ALA A 100 -2.46 -40.78 -6.07
CA ALA A 100 -2.09 -42.05 -6.71
C ALA A 100 -3.13 -42.52 -7.76
N VAL A 101 -4.38 -42.10 -7.65
CA VAL A 101 -5.43 -42.40 -8.64
C VAL A 101 -5.05 -41.89 -10.03
N PHE A 102 -4.44 -40.70 -10.13
CA PHE A 102 -3.98 -40.16 -11.42
C PHE A 102 -2.86 -40.99 -12.07
N ILE A 103 -2.06 -41.69 -11.25
CA ILE A 103 -1.05 -42.63 -11.76
C ILE A 103 -1.72 -43.91 -12.23
N LYS A 104 -2.63 -44.47 -11.43
CA LYS A 104 -3.39 -45.69 -11.76
C LYS A 104 -4.19 -45.55 -13.05
N GLN A 105 -4.79 -44.38 -13.27
CA GLN A 105 -5.56 -44.05 -14.48
C GLN A 105 -4.67 -43.70 -15.69
N GLY A 106 -3.34 -43.76 -15.55
CA GLY A 106 -2.41 -43.45 -16.64
C GLY A 106 -2.33 -41.97 -17.05
N ILE A 107 -3.02 -41.07 -16.33
CA ILE A 107 -3.05 -39.63 -16.63
C ILE A 107 -1.66 -39.01 -16.41
N ARG A 108 -0.92 -39.49 -15.40
CA ARG A 108 0.40 -38.94 -15.06
C ARG A 108 1.36 -40.02 -14.57
N LYS A 109 2.64 -39.91 -14.95
CA LYS A 109 3.69 -40.85 -14.51
C LYS A 109 4.18 -40.59 -13.09
N LEU A 110 4.47 -39.32 -12.76
CA LEU A 110 5.11 -38.88 -11.50
C LEU A 110 4.56 -37.52 -11.05
N PHE A 111 4.67 -37.23 -9.74
CA PHE A 111 4.22 -35.99 -9.10
C PHE A 111 5.37 -35.05 -8.68
N ASN A 112 6.52 -35.10 -9.38
CA ASN A 112 7.68 -34.24 -9.13
C ASN A 112 7.46 -32.84 -9.72
N ILE A 113 6.49 -32.11 -9.16
CA ILE A 113 6.16 -30.74 -9.57
C ILE A 113 6.71 -29.80 -8.50
N LEU A 114 7.62 -28.91 -8.90
CA LEU A 114 8.24 -27.95 -7.97
C LEU A 114 7.19 -27.15 -7.17
N LYS A 115 6.11 -26.73 -7.84
CA LYS A 115 4.99 -26.01 -7.20
C LYS A 115 4.21 -26.85 -6.18
N LEU A 116 4.11 -28.16 -6.37
CA LEU A 116 3.49 -29.04 -5.37
C LEU A 116 4.45 -29.22 -4.18
N HIS A 117 5.74 -29.36 -4.45
CA HIS A 117 6.72 -29.46 -3.37
C HIS A 117 6.76 -28.17 -2.52
N SER A 118 6.68 -26.99 -3.14
CA SER A 118 6.67 -25.73 -2.41
C SER A 118 5.49 -25.58 -1.45
N MET A 119 4.32 -26.15 -1.78
CA MET A 119 3.12 -26.10 -0.92
C MET A 119 3.33 -26.79 0.44
N ILE A 120 4.24 -27.76 0.54
CA ILE A 120 4.61 -28.39 1.82
C ILE A 120 5.10 -27.35 2.83
N HIS A 121 5.80 -26.32 2.33
CA HIS A 121 6.42 -25.30 3.18
C HIS A 121 5.47 -24.15 3.50
N TYR A 122 4.25 -24.10 2.95
CA TYR A 122 3.37 -22.95 3.11
C TYR A 122 2.91 -22.76 4.55
N VAL A 123 2.57 -23.83 5.26
CA VAL A 123 2.12 -23.73 6.66
C VAL A 123 3.25 -23.17 7.55
N GLN A 124 4.44 -23.75 7.43
CA GLN A 124 5.63 -23.28 8.15
C GLN A 124 5.97 -21.83 7.77
N SER A 125 5.89 -21.48 6.48
CA SER A 125 6.16 -20.12 6.02
C SER A 125 5.14 -19.13 6.59
N ILE A 126 3.85 -19.50 6.64
CA ILE A 126 2.80 -18.63 7.18
C ILE A 126 2.99 -18.41 8.68
N GLN A 127 3.38 -19.46 9.41
CA GLN A 127 3.66 -19.37 10.84
C GLN A 127 4.88 -18.49 11.16
N LEU A 128 5.93 -18.57 10.33
CA LEU A 128 7.19 -17.85 10.56
C LEU A 128 7.19 -16.42 10.01
N LEU A 129 6.55 -16.19 8.88
CA LEU A 129 6.63 -14.95 8.10
C LEU A 129 5.30 -14.19 8.03
N GLY A 130 4.22 -14.76 8.57
CA GLY A 130 2.87 -14.19 8.48
C GLY A 130 2.18 -14.52 7.16
N SER A 131 1.14 -13.76 6.80
CA SER A 131 0.37 -14.04 5.58
C SER A 131 1.25 -14.01 4.31
N ALA A 132 0.89 -14.80 3.30
CA ALA A 132 1.59 -14.82 2.02
C ALA A 132 1.34 -13.56 1.17
N ASP A 133 0.50 -12.63 1.64
CA ASP A 133 0.28 -11.34 1.00
C ASP A 133 1.60 -10.53 0.99
N GLY A 134 1.95 -9.97 -0.17
CA GLY A 134 3.22 -9.27 -0.37
C GLY A 134 4.41 -10.15 -0.84
N TYR A 135 4.32 -11.47 -0.78
CA TYR A 135 5.38 -12.38 -1.32
C TYR A 135 5.18 -12.75 -2.79
N ASN A 136 4.28 -12.07 -3.48
CA ASN A 136 4.03 -12.31 -4.89
C ASN A 136 5.15 -11.69 -5.76
N THR A 137 5.23 -12.14 -7.01
CA THR A 137 6.23 -11.63 -7.97
C THR A 137 5.69 -10.50 -8.84
N GLU A 138 4.50 -9.97 -8.54
CA GLU A 138 3.81 -9.00 -9.38
C GLU A 138 4.55 -7.66 -9.41
N GLY A 139 4.91 -7.13 -8.23
CA GLY A 139 5.69 -5.89 -8.10
C GLY A 139 7.01 -5.95 -8.88
N PRO A 140 7.90 -6.93 -8.61
CA PRO A 140 9.14 -7.08 -9.35
C PRO A 140 8.94 -7.27 -10.86
N LYS A 141 7.91 -8.01 -11.28
CA LYS A 141 7.59 -8.19 -12.72
C LYS A 141 7.15 -6.89 -13.38
N ARG A 142 6.39 -6.05 -12.67
CA ARG A 142 5.99 -4.73 -13.16
C ARG A 142 7.22 -3.84 -13.30
N LEU A 143 8.06 -3.78 -12.27
CA LEU A 143 9.32 -3.02 -12.30
C LEU A 143 10.27 -3.52 -13.40
N HIS A 144 10.27 -4.80 -13.73
CA HIS A 144 11.06 -5.34 -14.84
C HIS A 144 10.62 -4.79 -16.21
N ILE A 145 9.39 -4.31 -16.36
CA ILE A 145 8.99 -3.58 -17.59
C ILE A 145 9.77 -2.27 -17.67
N ASP A 146 9.70 -1.47 -16.61
CA ASP A 146 10.24 -0.11 -16.59
C ASP A 146 11.76 -0.12 -16.55
N PHE A 147 12.37 -0.98 -15.73
CA PHE A 147 13.81 -0.98 -15.52
C PHE A 147 14.61 -1.87 -16.48
N ALA A 148 13.99 -2.94 -17.01
CA ALA A 148 14.70 -3.83 -17.93
C ALA A 148 14.22 -3.69 -19.37
N LYS A 149 12.90 -3.83 -19.63
CA LYS A 149 12.41 -3.86 -21.02
C LYS A 149 12.53 -2.52 -21.73
N LEU A 150 12.19 -1.40 -21.07
CA LEU A 150 12.30 -0.08 -21.69
C LEU A 150 13.76 0.30 -21.97
N GLY A 151 14.63 0.12 -20.98
CA GLY A 151 16.07 0.36 -21.17
C GLY A 151 16.68 -0.52 -22.27
N TYR A 152 16.30 -1.81 -22.33
CA TYR A 152 16.79 -2.69 -23.39
C TYR A 152 16.30 -2.24 -24.77
N ARG A 153 15.04 -1.82 -24.91
CA ARG A 153 14.48 -1.28 -26.16
C ARG A 153 15.10 0.04 -26.60
N ALA A 154 15.52 0.87 -25.64
CA ALA A 154 16.22 2.13 -25.91
C ALA A 154 17.71 1.91 -26.28
N SER A 155 18.25 0.72 -26.01
CA SER A 155 19.63 0.36 -26.35
C SER A 155 19.78 -0.09 -27.80
N ASN A 156 21.02 -0.15 -28.28
CA ASN A 156 21.34 -0.78 -29.56
C ASN A 156 21.53 -2.32 -29.47
N CYS A 157 21.13 -2.93 -28.35
CA CYS A 157 21.22 -4.36 -28.04
C CYS A 157 22.65 -4.95 -27.99
N LYS A 158 23.71 -4.13 -28.07
CA LYS A 158 25.12 -4.55 -27.90
C LYS A 158 25.66 -4.03 -26.59
N GLN A 159 26.37 -4.86 -25.80
CA GLN A 159 26.85 -4.45 -24.47
C GLN A 159 25.75 -3.75 -23.64
N TYR A 160 24.54 -4.31 -23.71
CA TYR A 160 23.31 -3.65 -23.29
C TYR A 160 23.28 -3.28 -21.81
N VAL A 161 24.04 -3.99 -20.95
CA VAL A 161 24.09 -3.70 -19.51
C VAL A 161 24.55 -2.26 -19.25
N GLN A 162 25.67 -1.83 -19.86
CA GLN A 162 26.20 -0.48 -19.67
C GLN A 162 25.22 0.59 -20.20
N GLN A 163 24.60 0.33 -21.35
CA GLN A 163 23.62 1.25 -21.95
C GLN A 163 22.34 1.34 -21.13
N MET A 164 21.86 0.21 -20.58
CA MET A 164 20.69 0.17 -19.73
C MET A 164 20.95 0.90 -18.40
N THR A 165 22.13 0.73 -17.80
CA THR A 165 22.52 1.47 -16.59
C THR A 165 22.55 2.97 -16.86
N ALA A 166 23.22 3.42 -17.93
CA ALA A 166 23.25 4.83 -18.29
C ALA A 166 21.85 5.38 -18.62
N TRP A 167 21.00 4.58 -19.27
CA TRP A 167 19.61 4.95 -19.53
C TRP A 167 18.84 5.15 -18.23
N LEU A 168 19.00 4.26 -17.24
CA LEU A 168 18.36 4.38 -15.93
C LEU A 168 18.85 5.61 -15.16
N GLU A 169 20.14 5.89 -15.15
CA GLU A 169 20.73 7.08 -14.52
C GLU A 169 20.12 8.37 -15.10
N HIS A 170 19.95 8.44 -16.43
CA HIS A 170 19.28 9.58 -17.06
C HIS A 170 17.80 9.68 -16.65
N GLN A 171 17.06 8.57 -16.58
CA GLN A 171 15.67 8.59 -16.14
C GLN A 171 15.54 9.05 -14.68
N GLU A 172 16.45 8.63 -13.81
CA GLU A 172 16.48 9.07 -12.41
C GLU A 172 16.81 10.56 -12.30
N ALA A 173 17.79 11.06 -13.06
CA ALA A 173 18.12 12.48 -13.09
C ALA A 173 16.95 13.36 -13.57
N VAL A 174 16.23 12.93 -14.61
CA VAL A 174 15.03 13.63 -15.10
C VAL A 174 13.94 13.65 -14.02
N ARG A 175 13.63 12.51 -13.39
CA ARG A 175 12.62 12.44 -12.32
C ARG A 175 12.99 13.29 -11.10
N HIS A 176 14.26 13.33 -10.73
CA HIS A 176 14.74 14.19 -9.65
C HIS A 176 14.56 15.66 -9.98
N PHE A 177 14.81 16.05 -11.23
CA PHE A 177 14.60 17.42 -11.68
C PHE A 177 13.11 17.79 -11.76
N GLU A 178 12.26 16.90 -12.28
CA GLU A 178 10.80 17.06 -12.26
C GLU A 178 10.28 17.26 -10.83
N ALA A 179 10.69 16.41 -9.88
CA ALA A 179 10.30 16.55 -8.48
C ALA A 179 10.78 17.87 -7.84
N TYR A 180 11.93 18.41 -8.28
CA TYR A 180 12.41 19.71 -7.85
C TYR A 180 11.55 20.85 -8.39
N LEU A 181 11.12 20.78 -9.65
CA LEU A 181 10.20 21.76 -10.25
C LEU A 181 8.85 21.74 -9.53
N ASP A 182 8.27 20.56 -9.30
CA ASP A 182 7.01 20.41 -8.56
C ASP A 182 7.11 21.02 -7.15
N TRP A 183 8.25 20.84 -6.47
CA TRP A 183 8.47 21.44 -5.15
C TRP A 183 8.54 22.98 -5.18
N LEU A 184 9.12 23.56 -6.24
CA LEU A 184 9.15 25.01 -6.42
C LEU A 184 7.75 25.59 -6.65
N GLU A 185 6.93 24.94 -7.47
CA GLU A 185 5.55 25.38 -7.75
C GLU A 185 4.68 25.37 -6.49
N VAL A 186 4.78 24.32 -5.68
CA VAL A 186 4.07 24.24 -4.39
C VAL A 186 4.55 25.33 -3.41
N SER A 187 5.84 25.64 -3.40
CA SER A 187 6.39 26.69 -2.52
C SER A 187 5.98 28.11 -2.94
N GLN A 188 5.56 28.31 -4.18
CA GLN A 188 5.06 29.60 -4.67
C GLN A 188 3.58 29.80 -4.29
N TRP A 189 2.75 28.76 -4.36
CA TRP A 189 1.35 28.83 -3.90
C TRP A 189 1.21 29.07 -2.39
N ASP A 190 2.12 28.52 -1.57
CA ASP A 190 2.15 28.81 -0.12
C ASP A 190 2.55 30.27 0.21
N ALA A 191 3.14 31.00 -0.74
CA ALA A 191 3.58 32.40 -0.55
C ALA A 191 2.51 33.42 -0.99
N GLU A 192 1.69 33.10 -1.99
CA GLU A 192 0.63 34.00 -2.50
C GLU A 192 -0.61 34.06 -1.58
N GLU A 193 -0.87 33.06 -0.73
CA GLU A 193 -1.98 33.10 0.25
C GLU A 193 -1.74 34.05 1.45
N ILE A 194 -0.51 34.59 1.62
CA ILE A 194 -0.16 35.45 2.77
C ILE A 194 -0.27 36.96 2.45
N GLU A 195 -0.33 37.37 1.18
CA GLU A 195 -0.33 38.80 0.82
C GLU A 195 -1.71 39.46 0.71
N ASP A 196 -2.83 38.73 0.81
CA ASP A 196 -4.18 39.32 0.65
C ASP A 196 -4.88 39.71 1.97
N SER A 197 -4.12 39.98 3.05
CA SER A 197 -4.68 40.42 4.34
C SER A 197 -4.13 41.76 4.84
N SER A 198 -4.30 42.83 4.06
CA SER A 198 -4.11 44.20 4.58
C SER A 198 -5.17 45.18 4.05
N ASP A 199 -5.93 45.71 5.01
CA ASP A 199 -6.64 47.01 5.06
C ASP A 199 -8.01 47.17 4.37
N ASN A 200 -9.11 46.99 5.13
CA ASN A 200 -9.79 48.07 5.90
C ASN A 200 -11.19 47.65 6.39
N GLU A 201 -11.50 47.95 7.66
CA GLU A 201 -12.85 48.03 8.24
C GLU A 201 -13.60 49.23 7.59
N GLU A 202 -14.89 49.23 7.27
CA GLU A 202 -16.08 49.12 8.14
C GLU A 202 -17.40 49.02 7.29
N PRO A 203 -18.60 48.82 7.89
CA PRO A 203 -19.74 48.10 7.32
C PRO A 203 -20.87 48.97 6.76
N GLU A 204 -21.79 48.39 5.96
CA GLU A 204 -23.27 48.45 6.15
C GLU A 204 -24.08 47.84 4.98
N ASP A 205 -25.16 47.14 5.38
CA ASP A 205 -26.46 46.89 4.73
C ASP A 205 -26.66 46.12 3.41
N ASN A 206 -27.31 44.94 3.57
CA ASN A 206 -28.45 44.37 2.86
C ASN A 206 -28.76 44.79 1.40
N VAL A 207 -28.93 43.81 0.49
CA VAL A 207 -30.20 43.49 -0.23
C VAL A 207 -30.01 42.28 -1.20
N GLU A 208 -31.10 41.51 -1.29
CA GLU A 208 -31.55 40.36 -2.10
C GLU A 208 -30.89 39.94 -3.44
N ILE A 209 -30.74 38.61 -3.56
CA ILE A 209 -31.17 37.65 -4.62
C ILE A 209 -31.18 38.09 -6.10
N GLU A 210 -30.48 37.35 -6.97
CA GLU A 210 -31.04 36.77 -8.22
C GLU A 210 -30.14 35.68 -8.86
N GLU A 211 -30.78 34.59 -9.29
CA GLU A 211 -30.26 33.46 -10.09
C GLU A 211 -30.02 33.88 -11.54
N ILE A 212 -28.95 33.37 -12.21
CA ILE A 212 -28.96 33.04 -13.66
C ILE A 212 -28.00 31.85 -13.95
N GLU A 213 -28.55 30.79 -14.56
CA GLU A 213 -27.93 29.61 -15.21
C GLU A 213 -27.13 30.00 -16.47
N GLU A 214 -26.03 29.39 -16.94
CA GLU A 214 -25.85 28.12 -17.68
C GLU A 214 -24.45 28.29 -18.36
N SER A 215 -23.47 27.37 -18.43
CA SER A 215 -23.33 26.32 -19.46
C SER A 215 -21.84 25.86 -19.59
N GLU A 216 -21.59 24.57 -19.34
CA GLU A 216 -20.71 23.57 -19.97
C GLU A 216 -19.20 23.74 -20.37
N MET A 217 -18.45 22.66 -20.02
CA MET A 217 -17.16 22.08 -20.51
C MET A 217 -15.84 22.76 -20.07
N VAL A 218 -14.82 22.10 -19.49
CA VAL A 218 -14.12 20.84 -19.85
C VAL A 218 -13.44 20.22 -18.61
N THR A 219 -13.44 18.89 -18.54
CA THR A 219 -12.77 18.03 -17.56
C THR A 219 -11.24 18.01 -17.71
N GLN A 220 -10.51 18.34 -16.64
CA GLN A 220 -9.17 17.79 -16.37
C GLN A 220 -9.09 17.33 -14.92
N GLY A 221 -8.77 16.05 -14.74
CA GLY A 221 -8.72 15.40 -13.44
C GLY A 221 -7.66 16.02 -12.55
N SER A 222 -8.10 16.53 -11.40
CA SER A 222 -7.24 16.96 -10.29
C SER A 222 -6.39 15.78 -9.81
N LEU A 223 -5.13 15.73 -10.23
CA LEU A 223 -4.09 14.94 -9.56
C LEU A 223 -3.92 15.57 -8.18
N ARG A 224 -4.45 14.89 -7.14
CA ARG A 224 -4.22 15.28 -5.75
C ARG A 224 -2.73 15.14 -5.44
N THR A 225 -2.02 16.25 -5.46
CA THR A 225 -0.61 16.38 -5.09
C THR A 225 -0.43 15.90 -3.64
N THR A 226 0.03 14.67 -3.47
CA THR A 226 0.48 14.20 -2.16
C THR A 226 1.89 14.72 -1.93
N HIS A 227 2.04 15.74 -1.09
CA HIS A 227 3.33 16.20 -0.55
C HIS A 227 4.20 15.00 -0.17
N CYS A 228 5.26 14.75 -0.93
CA CYS A 228 6.24 13.72 -0.65
C CYS A 228 7.55 14.41 -0.26
N THR A 229 7.82 14.49 1.05
CA THR A 229 9.06 15.04 1.58
C THR A 229 10.08 13.91 1.72
N TYR A 230 11.06 13.86 0.83
CA TYR A 230 12.16 12.92 0.94
C TYR A 230 13.30 13.54 1.78
N LYS A 231 13.86 12.76 2.72
CA LYS A 231 15.06 13.13 3.48
C LYS A 231 16.25 12.36 2.93
N ILE A 232 17.12 13.03 2.18
CA ILE A 232 18.38 12.45 1.71
C ILE A 232 19.39 12.47 2.86
N ALA A 233 19.98 11.31 3.17
CA ALA A 233 21.03 11.21 4.16
C ALA A 233 22.29 11.93 3.65
N LYS A 234 22.75 12.96 4.38
CA LYS A 234 23.98 13.72 4.04
C LYS A 234 25.26 12.91 4.20
N LYS A 235 25.21 11.73 4.82
CA LYS A 235 26.34 10.80 4.99
C LYS A 235 25.84 9.37 4.89
N PRO A 236 26.58 8.46 4.22
CA PRO A 236 26.24 7.06 4.15
C PRO A 236 26.29 6.42 5.56
N PRO A 237 25.45 5.41 5.83
CA PRO A 237 25.38 4.76 7.15
C PRO A 237 26.62 3.92 7.50
N PHE A 238 27.54 3.72 6.56
CA PHE A 238 28.80 3.00 6.80
C PHE A 238 29.97 3.74 6.12
N PRO A 239 31.19 3.66 6.70
CA PRO A 239 32.37 4.39 6.24
C PRO A 239 32.83 4.00 4.84
#